data_AF-A0A091TH49-F1
#
_entry.id   AF-A0A091TH49-F1
#
_cell.length_a   1.000
_cell.length_b   1.000
_cell.length_c   1.000
_cell.angle_alpha   90.00
_cell.angle_beta   90.00
_cell.angle_gamma   90.00
#
_symmetry.space_group_name_H-M   'P 1'
#
loop_
_entity.id
_entity.type
_entity.pdbx_description
1 polymer ?
#
loop_
_entity_poly.entity_id
_entity_poly.type
_entity_poly.pdbx_seq_one_letter_code
_entity_poly.pdbx_strand_id
1 'polypeptide(L)'
;MTSALQPRECKVTKKPQKSYGFYLRIEKDTAGHLIRNVEKNSPAEKAGLKDGDRVLRVNGVFVDKEEHAQVVDIVKNSGNSVVLLVLDDASYQKAEKEGVNLEELGQKVSTGQQEEQQSPPAMANGAITAVPQPRLCYLVKEEKGYGFSLKTTEGQKGLFIVELSSQGAAAKAGVQNNDRLIEINGKNVENDTHEEVVEKVKKSENHIMFLLSNEETDHYYTSQKMVLSKESANLRLLPLKPRLIEIQKGKNGYGFYLRMEQNTGDHVIKDVDSGSPAAKAGLKDNDILVAVNGEQVDGLDHESVVGKIKQSEAKPTLLVVDKETDAMYKLAQISPFSYYYKAQDSTPAKMEEREVNHKPRICKMVKGPSGFGFSLNMIKNKPGLFISEVQNHGPADTAGVENNDFLVEVNGVNVLNESYDKVVARIQDSGDRLTLLVCSKDAYKYFQGQNIPITASMAD
;
A
#
# COMPACT_ATOMS: atom_id res chain seq x y z
N MET A 1 -31.46 -28.88 1.35
CA MET A 1 -30.18 -28.17 1.54
C MET A 1 -29.94 -27.34 0.29
N THR A 2 -30.28 -26.06 0.32
CA THR A 2 -29.99 -25.11 -0.77
C THR A 2 -28.48 -24.89 -0.80
N SER A 3 -27.80 -25.28 -1.90
CA SER A 3 -26.38 -24.96 -2.05
C SER A 3 -26.21 -23.45 -2.04
N ALA A 4 -25.36 -22.94 -1.15
CA ALA A 4 -25.02 -21.52 -1.11
C ALA A 4 -24.26 -21.15 -2.39
N LEU A 5 -24.59 -20.00 -2.98
CA LEU A 5 -23.82 -19.41 -4.08
C LEU A 5 -22.47 -18.96 -3.52
N GLN A 6 -21.42 -19.73 -3.75
CA GLN A 6 -20.09 -19.46 -3.21
C GLN A 6 -19.10 -19.19 -4.35
N PRO A 7 -18.81 -17.92 -4.65
CA PRO A 7 -17.71 -17.55 -5.52
C PRO A 7 -16.37 -18.03 -4.95
N ARG A 8 -15.43 -18.34 -5.84
CA ARG A 8 -14.05 -18.72 -5.50
C ARG A 8 -13.10 -17.65 -5.97
N GLU A 9 -12.20 -17.22 -5.10
CA GLU A 9 -11.09 -16.34 -5.48
C GLU A 9 -9.88 -17.18 -5.90
N CYS A 10 -9.43 -16.97 -7.13
CA CYS A 10 -8.29 -17.67 -7.72
C CYS A 10 -7.18 -16.67 -8.02
N LYS A 11 -6.12 -16.67 -7.20
CA LYS A 11 -4.89 -15.91 -7.47
C LYS A 11 -3.96 -16.71 -8.39
N VAL A 12 -3.95 -16.35 -9.67
CA VAL A 12 -3.17 -17.03 -10.71
C VAL A 12 -1.84 -16.30 -10.89
N THR A 13 -0.71 -16.94 -10.56
CA THR A 13 0.63 -16.36 -10.75
C THR A 13 1.45 -17.15 -11.76
N LYS A 14 1.91 -16.51 -12.82
CA LYS A 14 2.73 -17.10 -13.89
C LYS A 14 4.16 -16.57 -13.88
N LYS A 15 5.08 -17.36 -14.44
CA LYS A 15 6.45 -16.91 -14.70
C LYS A 15 6.46 -15.86 -15.83
N PRO A 16 7.44 -14.92 -15.84
CA PRO A 16 7.59 -13.97 -16.94
C PRO A 16 7.56 -14.67 -18.31
N GLN A 17 6.88 -14.06 -19.29
CA GLN A 17 6.74 -14.57 -20.67
C GLN A 17 6.05 -15.95 -20.83
N LYS A 18 5.53 -16.55 -19.76
CA LYS A 18 4.62 -17.71 -19.84
C LYS A 18 3.16 -17.24 -19.88
N SER A 19 2.25 -18.16 -20.23
CA SER A 19 0.79 -17.97 -20.15
C SER A 19 0.27 -18.29 -18.74
N TYR A 20 -0.95 -17.86 -18.43
CA TYR A 20 -1.66 -18.27 -17.22
C TYR A 20 -2.18 -19.71 -17.32
N GLY A 21 -2.30 -20.27 -18.52
CA GLY A 21 -2.77 -21.63 -18.78
C GLY A 21 -4.28 -21.80 -18.76
N PHE A 22 -5.02 -20.77 -19.18
CA PHE A 22 -6.46 -20.83 -19.45
C PHE A 22 -6.80 -19.91 -20.62
N TYR A 23 -7.99 -20.07 -21.18
CA TYR A 23 -8.58 -19.19 -22.17
C TYR A 23 -9.81 -18.50 -21.57
N LEU A 24 -9.97 -17.21 -21.88
CA LEU A 24 -11.20 -16.48 -21.61
C LEU A 24 -12.03 -16.47 -22.89
N ARG A 25 -13.32 -16.84 -22.82
CA ARG A 25 -14.21 -16.89 -23.99
C ARG A 25 -15.60 -16.33 -23.70
N ILE A 26 -16.26 -15.87 -24.76
CA ILE A 26 -17.71 -15.75 -24.84
C ILE A 26 -18.22 -16.90 -25.71
N GLU A 27 -19.28 -17.57 -25.29
CA GLU A 27 -19.95 -18.61 -26.05
C GLU A 27 -21.34 -18.14 -26.48
N LYS A 28 -21.78 -18.58 -27.65
CA LYS A 28 -23.11 -18.22 -28.17
C LYS A 28 -24.17 -18.76 -27.20
N ASP A 29 -25.16 -17.93 -26.89
CA ASP A 29 -26.28 -18.27 -26.01
C ASP A 29 -25.88 -18.62 -24.55
N THR A 30 -24.68 -18.21 -24.12
CA THR A 30 -24.20 -18.36 -22.74
C THR A 30 -23.74 -17.02 -22.19
N ALA A 31 -24.32 -16.60 -21.05
CA ALA A 31 -23.98 -15.34 -20.39
C ALA A 31 -22.65 -15.41 -19.60
N GLY A 32 -22.01 -14.26 -19.46
CA GLY A 32 -20.76 -14.06 -18.72
C GLY A 32 -19.50 -14.48 -19.49
N HIS A 33 -18.33 -14.20 -18.89
CA HIS A 33 -17.03 -14.56 -19.45
C HIS A 33 -16.55 -15.91 -18.91
N LEU A 34 -16.31 -16.88 -19.80
CA LEU A 34 -15.99 -18.25 -19.42
C LEU A 34 -14.50 -18.52 -19.37
N ILE A 35 -14.07 -19.21 -18.31
CA ILE A 35 -12.80 -19.90 -18.24
C ILE A 35 -12.91 -21.22 -19.01
N ARG A 36 -12.05 -21.39 -20.02
CA ARG A 36 -11.96 -22.59 -20.83
C ARG A 36 -10.54 -23.08 -20.97
N ASN A 37 -10.38 -24.35 -21.31
CA ASN A 37 -9.10 -24.98 -21.63
C ASN A 37 -8.05 -24.73 -20.53
N VAL A 38 -8.43 -24.99 -19.28
CA VAL A 38 -7.48 -24.95 -18.15
C VAL A 38 -6.43 -26.04 -18.37
N GLU A 39 -5.20 -25.63 -18.64
CA GLU A 39 -4.09 -26.52 -18.97
C GLU A 39 -3.63 -27.30 -17.74
N LYS A 40 -3.34 -28.59 -17.89
CA LYS A 40 -2.83 -29.44 -16.81
C LYS A 40 -1.47 -28.96 -16.30
N ASN A 41 -1.29 -28.94 -14.98
CA ASN A 41 -0.14 -28.43 -14.24
C ASN A 41 0.15 -26.93 -14.43
N SER A 42 -0.79 -26.19 -15.02
CA SER A 42 -0.64 -24.75 -15.27
C SER A 42 -0.84 -23.90 -14.01
N PRO A 43 -0.43 -22.62 -14.04
CA PRO A 43 -0.78 -21.67 -12.98
C PRO A 43 -2.28 -21.59 -12.70
N ALA A 44 -3.12 -21.66 -13.75
CA ALA A 44 -4.57 -21.62 -13.63
C ALA A 44 -5.14 -22.80 -12.84
N GLU A 45 -4.74 -24.03 -13.21
CA GLU A 45 -5.19 -25.25 -12.52
C GLU A 45 -4.75 -25.24 -11.05
N LYS A 46 -3.49 -24.85 -10.80
CA LYS A 46 -2.93 -24.75 -9.44
C LYS A 46 -3.61 -23.69 -8.58
N ALA A 47 -4.10 -22.62 -9.19
CA ALA A 47 -4.87 -21.56 -8.53
C ALA A 47 -6.35 -21.96 -8.31
N GLY A 48 -6.76 -23.16 -8.73
CA GLY A 48 -8.11 -23.68 -8.52
C GLY A 48 -9.13 -23.26 -9.56
N LEU A 49 -8.72 -22.65 -10.68
CA LEU A 49 -9.62 -22.37 -11.81
C LEU A 49 -10.08 -23.68 -12.45
N LYS A 50 -11.36 -23.73 -12.81
CA LYS A 50 -11.95 -24.89 -13.49
C LYS A 50 -12.53 -24.48 -14.83
N ASP A 51 -12.54 -25.44 -15.75
CA ASP A 51 -13.25 -25.27 -17.03
C ASP A 51 -14.75 -25.07 -16.78
N GLY A 52 -15.33 -24.03 -17.38
CA GLY A 52 -16.73 -23.64 -17.21
C GLY A 52 -16.99 -22.62 -16.10
N ASP A 53 -15.97 -22.18 -15.37
CA ASP A 53 -16.10 -21.09 -14.40
C ASP A 53 -16.43 -19.75 -15.10
N ARG A 54 -17.38 -18.97 -14.56
CA ARG A 54 -17.66 -17.58 -14.98
C ARG A 54 -16.83 -16.61 -14.18
N VAL A 55 -16.20 -15.64 -14.85
CA VAL A 55 -15.44 -14.57 -14.21
C VAL A 55 -16.38 -13.43 -13.80
N LEU A 56 -16.53 -13.24 -12.49
CA LEU A 56 -17.30 -12.14 -11.92
C LEU A 56 -16.43 -10.90 -11.71
N ARG A 57 -15.19 -11.08 -11.23
CA ARG A 57 -14.24 -9.99 -10.99
C ARG A 57 -12.83 -10.29 -11.46
N VAL A 58 -12.13 -9.26 -11.90
CA VAL A 58 -10.68 -9.29 -12.17
C VAL A 58 -10.01 -8.21 -11.33
N ASN A 59 -9.11 -8.59 -10.44
CA ASN A 59 -8.44 -7.72 -9.47
C ASN A 59 -9.42 -6.79 -8.72
N GLY A 60 -10.56 -7.34 -8.29
CA GLY A 60 -11.58 -6.59 -7.56
C GLY A 60 -12.54 -5.76 -8.43
N VAL A 61 -12.27 -5.55 -9.71
CA VAL A 61 -13.20 -4.89 -10.65
C VAL A 61 -14.28 -5.88 -11.08
N PHE A 62 -15.55 -5.51 -11.00
CA PHE A 62 -16.66 -6.33 -11.51
C PHE A 62 -16.67 -6.29 -13.03
N VAL A 63 -16.70 -7.47 -13.66
CA VAL A 63 -16.50 -7.61 -15.12
C VAL A 63 -17.59 -8.41 -15.82
N ASP A 64 -18.55 -8.97 -15.10
CA ASP A 64 -19.56 -9.88 -15.67
C ASP A 64 -20.40 -9.23 -16.80
N LYS A 65 -20.61 -7.91 -16.69
CA LYS A 65 -21.37 -7.09 -17.66
C LYS A 65 -20.49 -6.30 -18.61
N GLU A 66 -19.18 -6.45 -18.53
CA GLU A 66 -18.22 -5.69 -19.35
C GLU A 66 -18.05 -6.32 -20.73
N GLU A 67 -17.54 -5.54 -21.69
CA GLU A 67 -17.25 -6.06 -23.02
C GLU A 67 -16.09 -7.06 -22.97
N HIS A 68 -16.20 -8.17 -23.70
CA HIS A 68 -15.19 -9.24 -23.64
C HIS A 68 -13.77 -8.75 -23.92
N ALA A 69 -13.60 -7.83 -24.85
CA ALA A 69 -12.31 -7.22 -25.17
C ALA A 69 -11.71 -6.48 -23.95
N GLN A 70 -12.53 -5.75 -23.20
CA GLN A 70 -12.09 -5.03 -22.01
C GLN A 70 -11.66 -6.01 -20.91
N VAL A 71 -12.42 -7.08 -20.69
CA VAL A 71 -12.04 -8.10 -19.69
C VAL A 71 -10.75 -8.81 -20.07
N VAL A 72 -10.56 -9.11 -21.35
CA VAL A 72 -9.30 -9.65 -21.88
C VAL A 72 -8.14 -8.68 -21.63
N ASP A 73 -8.36 -7.38 -21.86
CA ASP A 73 -7.33 -6.37 -21.64
C ASP A 73 -7.00 -6.22 -20.15
N ILE A 74 -7.98 -6.23 -19.25
CA ILE A 74 -7.74 -6.21 -17.79
C ILE A 74 -6.90 -7.43 -17.36
N VAL A 75 -7.23 -8.63 -17.84
CA VAL A 75 -6.46 -9.86 -17.54
C VAL A 75 -5.04 -9.79 -18.12
N LYS A 76 -4.87 -9.32 -19.36
CA LYS A 76 -3.54 -9.16 -19.99
C LYS A 76 -2.70 -8.11 -19.27
N ASN A 77 -3.32 -7.00 -18.86
CA ASN A 77 -2.69 -5.88 -18.17
C ASN A 77 -2.37 -6.20 -16.70
N SER A 78 -2.90 -7.29 -16.15
CA SER A 78 -2.57 -7.79 -14.80
C SER A 78 -1.13 -8.34 -14.69
N GLY A 79 -0.38 -8.43 -15.79
CA GLY A 79 1.04 -8.76 -15.76
C GLY A 79 1.31 -10.25 -15.52
N ASN A 80 1.96 -10.58 -14.40
CA ASN A 80 2.29 -11.97 -14.04
C ASN A 80 1.42 -12.54 -12.92
N SER A 81 0.56 -11.75 -12.29
CA SER A 81 -0.37 -12.20 -11.26
C SER A 81 -1.73 -11.56 -11.49
N VAL A 82 -2.78 -12.38 -11.55
CA VAL A 82 -4.17 -11.91 -11.65
C VAL A 82 -5.01 -12.59 -10.58
N VAL A 83 -5.89 -11.82 -9.92
CA VAL A 83 -6.88 -12.35 -8.98
C VAL A 83 -8.22 -12.39 -9.71
N LEU A 84 -8.78 -13.59 -9.83
CA LEU A 84 -10.07 -13.80 -10.49
C LEU A 84 -11.08 -14.27 -9.45
N LEU A 85 -12.17 -13.53 -9.30
CA LEU A 85 -13.33 -14.06 -8.57
C LEU A 85 -14.21 -14.77 -9.58
N VAL A 86 -14.41 -16.07 -9.39
CA VAL A 86 -15.16 -16.91 -10.31
C VAL A 86 -16.32 -17.64 -9.66
N LEU A 87 -17.33 -17.97 -10.45
CA LEU A 87 -18.48 -18.75 -10.02
C LEU A 87 -18.66 -19.95 -10.95
N ASP A 88 -18.90 -21.14 -10.39
CA ASP A 88 -19.11 -22.33 -11.21
C ASP A 88 -20.40 -22.26 -12.03
N ASP A 89 -20.50 -23.15 -13.02
CA ASP A 89 -21.58 -23.09 -14.00
C ASP A 89 -22.98 -23.19 -13.36
N ALA A 90 -23.17 -24.17 -12.47
CA ALA A 90 -24.46 -24.43 -11.83
C ALA A 90 -24.86 -23.28 -10.89
N SER A 91 -23.90 -22.76 -10.13
CA SER A 91 -24.11 -21.63 -9.22
C SER A 91 -24.48 -20.35 -9.99
N TYR A 92 -23.79 -20.05 -11.08
CA TYR A 92 -24.09 -18.87 -11.89
C TYR A 92 -25.49 -18.94 -12.51
N GLN A 93 -25.85 -20.08 -13.11
CA GLN A 93 -27.19 -20.29 -13.68
C GLN A 93 -28.30 -20.20 -12.64
N LYS A 94 -28.03 -20.67 -11.42
CA LYS A 94 -28.95 -20.52 -10.29
C LYS A 94 -29.11 -19.05 -9.90
N ALA A 95 -28.01 -18.31 -9.79
CA ALA A 95 -28.02 -16.89 -9.46
C ALA A 95 -28.80 -16.06 -10.47
N GLU A 96 -28.65 -16.35 -11.78
CA GLU A 96 -29.43 -15.71 -12.84
C GLU A 96 -30.94 -16.00 -12.71
N LYS A 97 -31.32 -17.27 -12.48
CA LYS A 97 -32.73 -17.66 -12.30
C LYS A 97 -33.37 -17.04 -11.06
N GLU A 98 -32.60 -16.88 -9.99
CA GLU A 98 -33.05 -16.30 -8.73
C GLU A 98 -32.97 -14.76 -8.73
N GLY A 99 -32.48 -14.13 -9.81
CA GLY A 99 -32.37 -12.68 -9.96
C GLY A 99 -31.37 -12.04 -8.99
N VAL A 100 -30.34 -12.79 -8.58
CA VAL A 100 -29.32 -12.35 -7.62
C VAL A 100 -28.44 -11.27 -8.26
N ASN A 101 -28.15 -10.20 -7.53
CA ASN A 101 -27.18 -9.20 -7.97
C ASN A 101 -25.75 -9.77 -7.90
N LEU A 102 -25.23 -10.23 -9.04
CA LEU A 102 -23.88 -10.81 -9.15
C LEU A 102 -22.77 -9.82 -8.78
N GLU A 103 -23.02 -8.51 -8.86
CA GLU A 103 -22.06 -7.49 -8.45
C GLU A 103 -21.84 -7.50 -6.92
N GLU A 104 -22.87 -7.81 -6.15
CA GLU A 104 -22.78 -7.95 -4.69
C GLU A 104 -22.22 -9.33 -4.29
N LEU A 105 -22.27 -10.30 -5.20
CA LEU A 105 -21.76 -11.65 -5.00
C LEU A 105 -20.23 -11.66 -5.07
N GLY A 106 -19.59 -11.65 -3.90
CA GLY A 106 -18.12 -11.67 -3.80
C GLY A 106 -17.47 -10.48 -3.12
N GLN A 107 -18.25 -9.54 -2.58
CA GLN A 107 -17.75 -8.60 -1.56
C GLN A 107 -17.42 -9.32 -0.22
N LYS A 108 -17.67 -10.63 -0.13
CA LYS A 108 -17.58 -11.45 1.10
C LYS A 108 -16.53 -12.58 1.08
N VAL A 109 -15.60 -12.63 0.11
CA VAL A 109 -14.62 -13.74 -0.02
C VAL A 109 -13.19 -13.34 0.41
N SER A 110 -13.06 -12.51 1.44
CA SER A 110 -11.76 -12.21 2.05
C SER A 110 -11.73 -12.44 3.56
N THR A 111 -12.53 -13.36 4.08
CA THR A 111 -12.39 -13.84 5.46
C THR A 111 -12.95 -15.26 5.56
N GLY A 112 -12.08 -16.27 5.48
CA GLY A 112 -12.47 -17.64 5.77
C GLY A 112 -11.55 -18.70 5.17
N GLN A 113 -10.50 -19.04 5.93
CA GLN A 113 -9.71 -20.27 5.87
C GLN A 113 -8.82 -20.47 4.63
N GLN A 114 -7.52 -20.20 4.79
CA GLN A 114 -6.51 -21.20 4.40
C GLN A 114 -5.30 -21.14 5.33
N GLU A 115 -5.01 -22.33 5.85
CA GLU A 115 -3.88 -22.70 6.67
C GLU A 115 -2.54 -22.39 5.99
N GLU A 116 -1.53 -22.23 6.84
CA GLU A 116 -0.12 -22.07 6.50
C GLU A 116 0.34 -23.03 5.39
N GLN A 117 0.69 -22.49 4.22
CA GLN A 117 1.74 -23.07 3.38
C GLN A 117 2.69 -21.97 2.91
N GLN A 118 3.77 -21.85 3.69
CA GLN A 118 5.01 -21.20 3.30
C GLN A 118 5.39 -21.65 1.88
N SER A 119 5.47 -20.70 0.95
CA SER A 119 6.31 -20.86 -0.24
C SER A 119 7.66 -20.16 0.04
N PRO A 120 8.80 -20.76 -0.34
CA PRO A 120 10.11 -20.31 0.13
C PRO A 120 10.49 -18.97 -0.52
N PRO A 121 11.25 -18.10 0.17
CA PRO A 121 11.89 -16.96 -0.49
C PRO A 121 12.92 -17.49 -1.50
N ALA A 122 12.77 -17.07 -2.76
CA ALA A 122 13.83 -17.22 -3.75
C ALA A 122 15.01 -16.35 -3.30
N MET A 123 16.11 -17.00 -2.93
CA MET A 123 17.35 -16.35 -2.55
C MET A 123 17.94 -15.58 -3.74
N ALA A 124 18.15 -14.28 -3.56
CA ALA A 124 19.28 -13.54 -4.12
C ALA A 124 19.60 -12.40 -3.15
N ASN A 125 20.67 -12.61 -2.36
CA ASN A 125 21.48 -11.63 -1.64
C ASN A 125 20.79 -10.46 -0.91
N GLY A 126 20.59 -10.65 0.41
CA GLY A 126 21.29 -9.81 1.39
C GLY A 126 20.89 -8.34 1.52
N ALA A 127 19.60 -8.01 1.64
CA ALA A 127 19.06 -6.93 2.47
C ALA A 127 17.52 -7.02 2.45
N ILE A 128 16.86 -7.01 3.61
CA ILE A 128 15.40 -6.91 3.67
C ILE A 128 15.04 -5.45 3.36
N THR A 129 15.08 -5.04 2.10
CA THR A 129 14.49 -3.75 1.70
C THR A 129 12.98 -3.93 1.72
N ALA A 130 12.31 -3.26 2.65
CA ALA A 130 10.85 -3.23 2.68
C ALA A 130 10.33 -2.78 1.30
N VAL A 131 9.36 -3.51 0.74
CA VAL A 131 8.73 -3.15 -0.53
C VAL A 131 8.19 -1.72 -0.43
N PRO A 132 8.62 -0.77 -1.28
CA PRO A 132 8.13 0.60 -1.22
C PRO A 132 6.63 0.58 -1.52
N GLN A 133 5.81 1.34 -0.78
CA GLN A 133 4.35 1.31 -0.88
C GLN A 133 3.82 2.65 -1.40
N PRO A 134 2.71 2.66 -2.18
CA PRO A 134 2.00 3.90 -2.45
C PRO A 134 1.42 4.45 -1.15
N ARG A 135 1.08 5.74 -1.15
CA ARG A 135 0.60 6.46 0.04
C ARG A 135 -0.83 6.90 -0.15
N LEU A 136 -1.62 6.70 0.89
CA LEU A 136 -2.95 7.25 0.98
C LEU A 136 -2.90 8.53 1.82
N CYS A 137 -3.20 9.66 1.19
CA CYS A 137 -3.10 10.99 1.81
C CYS A 137 -4.48 11.63 1.89
N TYR A 138 -4.92 11.94 3.11
CA TYR A 138 -6.18 12.64 3.37
C TYR A 138 -5.93 14.12 3.58
N LEU A 139 -6.43 14.96 2.68
CA LEU A 139 -6.24 16.40 2.71
C LEU A 139 -7.54 17.09 3.12
N VAL A 140 -7.42 18.01 4.07
CA VAL A 140 -8.50 18.91 4.49
C VAL A 140 -8.23 20.29 3.89
N LYS A 141 -9.19 20.85 3.16
CA LYS A 141 -9.04 22.13 2.48
C LYS A 141 -8.86 23.27 3.48
N GLU A 142 -7.84 24.09 3.28
CA GLU A 142 -7.62 25.32 4.03
C GLU A 142 -8.12 26.54 3.23
N GLU A 143 -8.10 27.74 3.82
CA GLU A 143 -8.56 28.98 3.16
C GLU A 143 -7.89 29.22 1.80
N LYS A 144 -6.60 28.87 1.68
CA LYS A 144 -5.79 29.00 0.46
C LYS A 144 -5.86 27.76 -0.45
N GLY A 145 -6.81 26.86 -0.21
CA GLY A 145 -6.97 25.59 -0.92
C GLY A 145 -6.14 24.47 -0.31
N TYR A 146 -5.76 23.49 -1.14
CA TYR A 146 -5.03 22.30 -0.69
C TYR A 146 -3.50 22.48 -0.67
N GLY A 147 -2.97 23.58 -1.24
CA GLY A 147 -1.55 23.91 -1.17
C GLY A 147 -0.64 23.09 -2.10
N PHE A 148 -1.13 22.72 -3.28
CA PHE A 148 -0.36 22.02 -4.33
C PHE A 148 -0.77 22.51 -5.73
N SER A 149 0.11 22.26 -6.71
CA SER A 149 -0.14 22.42 -8.15
C SER A 149 -0.05 21.04 -8.83
N LEU A 150 -0.72 20.89 -9.97
CA LEU A 150 -0.62 19.70 -10.82
C LEU A 150 0.22 20.02 -12.05
N LYS A 151 1.08 19.10 -12.47
CA LYS A 151 1.78 19.17 -13.76
C LYS A 151 1.55 17.90 -14.57
N THR A 152 1.58 18.08 -15.88
CA THR A 152 1.80 17.00 -16.85
C THR A 152 3.22 17.16 -17.37
N THR A 153 3.99 16.08 -17.45
CA THR A 153 5.37 16.11 -17.96
C THR A 153 5.39 15.50 -19.36
N GLU A 154 5.98 16.19 -20.34
CA GLU A 154 6.08 15.69 -21.70
C GLU A 154 6.79 14.33 -21.74
N GLY A 155 6.17 13.35 -22.40
CA GLY A 155 6.68 11.97 -22.49
C GLY A 155 6.46 11.11 -21.24
N GLN A 156 5.88 11.64 -20.16
CA GLN A 156 5.51 10.85 -18.97
C GLN A 156 3.99 10.70 -18.88
N LYS A 157 3.54 9.48 -18.63
CA LYS A 157 2.12 9.19 -18.43
C LYS A 157 1.67 9.58 -17.02
N GLY A 158 0.56 10.30 -16.92
CA GLY A 158 -0.09 10.67 -15.66
C GLY A 158 0.20 12.10 -15.20
N LEU A 159 -0.43 12.48 -14.09
CA LEU A 159 -0.26 13.79 -13.46
C LEU A 159 0.60 13.70 -12.20
N PHE A 160 1.38 14.75 -11.96
CA PHE A 160 2.31 14.83 -10.84
C PHE A 160 2.03 16.05 -9.98
N ILE A 161 2.16 15.87 -8.67
CA ILE A 161 2.05 16.95 -7.69
C ILE A 161 3.33 17.78 -7.68
N VAL A 162 3.21 19.10 -7.78
CA VAL A 162 4.31 20.06 -7.69
C VAL A 162 3.95 21.28 -6.85
N GLU A 163 4.95 22.14 -6.59
CA GLU A 163 4.78 23.44 -5.93
C GLU A 163 4.03 23.34 -4.60
N LEU A 164 4.44 22.37 -3.77
CA LEU A 164 3.86 22.19 -2.46
C LEU A 164 4.13 23.40 -1.56
N SER A 165 3.07 23.96 -1.00
CA SER A 165 3.18 24.90 0.11
C SER A 165 3.67 24.15 1.35
N SER A 166 4.83 24.53 1.89
CA SER A 166 5.49 23.83 3.00
C SER A 166 4.65 23.75 4.28
N GLN A 167 3.62 24.59 4.42
CA GLN A 167 2.67 24.60 5.54
C GLN A 167 1.22 24.33 5.11
N GLY A 168 0.99 24.01 3.82
CA GLY A 168 -0.34 23.75 3.29
C GLY A 168 -0.87 22.37 3.63
N ALA A 169 -2.17 22.17 3.40
CA ALA A 169 -2.88 20.91 3.67
C ALA A 169 -2.20 19.67 3.06
N ALA A 170 -1.74 19.76 1.81
CA ALA A 170 -1.07 18.65 1.12
C ALA A 170 0.21 18.23 1.85
N ALA A 171 1.06 19.18 2.24
CA ALA A 171 2.29 18.88 2.97
C ALA A 171 2.00 18.23 4.33
N LYS A 172 1.01 18.74 5.07
CA LYS A 172 0.55 18.16 6.35
C LYS A 172 0.00 16.74 6.20
N ALA A 173 -0.64 16.45 5.06
CA ALA A 173 -1.15 15.12 4.74
C ALA A 173 -0.07 14.13 4.24
N GLY A 174 1.20 14.56 4.18
CA GLY A 174 2.32 13.71 3.76
C GLY A 174 2.49 13.59 2.24
N VAL A 175 1.87 14.46 1.45
CA VAL A 175 2.09 14.58 0.01
C VAL A 175 3.51 15.08 -0.25
N GLN A 176 4.19 14.52 -1.24
CA GLN A 176 5.55 14.90 -1.60
C GLN A 176 5.62 15.47 -3.02
N ASN A 177 6.62 16.33 -3.25
CA ASN A 177 6.83 16.93 -4.55
C ASN A 177 7.26 15.85 -5.56
N ASN A 178 6.70 15.90 -6.75
CA ASN A 178 6.80 14.88 -7.81
C ASN A 178 6.11 13.55 -7.50
N ASP A 179 5.18 13.50 -6.52
CA ASP A 179 4.29 12.35 -6.40
C ASP A 179 3.41 12.24 -7.64
N ARG A 180 3.35 11.04 -8.22
CA ARG A 180 2.40 10.69 -9.27
C ARG A 180 1.03 10.42 -8.65
N LEU A 181 0.02 11.07 -9.20
CA LEU A 181 -1.37 10.92 -8.78
C LEU A 181 -2.02 9.71 -9.47
N ILE A 182 -2.43 8.73 -8.66
CA ILE A 182 -3.01 7.47 -9.15
C ILE A 182 -4.54 7.49 -9.00
N GLU A 183 -5.04 7.89 -7.83
CA GLU A 183 -6.48 7.96 -7.56
C GLU A 183 -6.88 9.25 -6.84
N ILE A 184 -8.11 9.71 -7.12
CA ILE A 184 -8.83 10.73 -6.34
C ILE A 184 -10.12 10.09 -5.79
N ASN A 185 -10.29 10.10 -4.46
CA ASN A 185 -11.48 9.57 -3.78
C ASN A 185 -11.85 8.14 -4.24
N GLY A 186 -10.83 7.29 -4.37
CA GLY A 186 -10.96 5.89 -4.79
C GLY A 186 -11.25 5.68 -6.28
N LYS A 187 -11.14 6.72 -7.12
CA LYS A 187 -11.27 6.62 -8.58
C LYS A 187 -9.92 6.81 -9.24
N ASN A 188 -9.50 5.87 -10.09
CA ASN A 188 -8.27 5.99 -10.88
C ASN A 188 -8.36 7.19 -11.84
N VAL A 189 -7.27 7.94 -11.95
CA VAL A 189 -7.17 9.17 -12.77
C VAL A 189 -5.95 9.15 -13.71
N GLU A 190 -5.29 8.02 -13.88
CA GLU A 190 -4.02 7.94 -14.63
C GLU A 190 -4.18 8.15 -16.14
N ASN A 191 -5.40 8.02 -16.65
CA ASN A 191 -5.74 8.26 -18.05
C ASN A 191 -6.58 9.54 -18.24
N ASP A 192 -6.85 10.27 -17.15
CA ASP A 192 -7.63 11.50 -17.22
C ASP A 192 -6.76 12.66 -17.73
N THR A 193 -7.40 13.58 -18.44
CA THR A 193 -6.80 14.85 -18.85
C THR A 193 -6.54 15.76 -17.65
N HIS A 194 -5.71 16.79 -17.84
CA HIS A 194 -5.42 17.75 -16.79
C HIS A 194 -6.70 18.42 -16.27
N GLU A 195 -7.58 18.80 -17.20
CA GLU A 195 -8.85 19.45 -16.91
C GLU A 195 -9.79 18.55 -16.12
N GLU A 196 -9.93 17.28 -16.49
CA GLU A 196 -10.77 16.30 -15.79
C GLU A 196 -10.31 16.08 -14.35
N VAL A 197 -9.00 15.97 -14.13
CA VAL A 197 -8.44 15.84 -12.77
C VAL A 197 -8.70 17.10 -11.95
N VAL A 198 -8.49 18.28 -12.54
CA VAL A 198 -8.77 19.57 -11.87
C VAL A 198 -10.25 19.67 -11.50
N GLU A 199 -11.17 19.22 -12.37
CA GLU A 199 -12.58 19.18 -12.04
C GLU A 199 -12.89 18.24 -10.88
N LYS A 200 -12.29 17.04 -10.82
CA LYS A 200 -12.48 16.12 -9.68
C LYS A 200 -11.95 16.71 -8.38
N VAL A 201 -10.82 17.40 -8.40
CA VAL A 201 -10.29 18.12 -7.24
C VAL A 201 -11.25 19.24 -6.81
N LYS A 202 -11.78 20.03 -7.75
CA LYS A 202 -12.74 21.11 -7.44
C LYS A 202 -14.08 20.59 -6.92
N LYS A 203 -14.56 19.47 -7.45
CA LYS A 203 -15.77 18.77 -6.99
C LYS A 203 -15.60 18.19 -5.59
N SER A 204 -14.37 17.93 -5.16
CA SER A 204 -14.05 17.51 -3.79
C SER A 204 -14.06 18.74 -2.90
N GLU A 205 -15.16 18.95 -2.18
CA GLU A 205 -15.46 20.17 -1.42
C GLU A 205 -14.35 20.55 -0.41
N ASN A 206 -14.41 19.96 0.78
CA ASN A 206 -13.51 20.25 1.91
C ASN A 206 -12.51 19.14 2.18
N HIS A 207 -12.74 17.93 1.65
CA HIS A 207 -11.95 16.76 1.93
C HIS A 207 -11.64 16.03 0.62
N ILE A 208 -10.40 15.59 0.47
CA ILE A 208 -9.97 14.81 -0.69
C ILE A 208 -8.98 13.73 -0.25
N MET A 209 -9.16 12.54 -0.83
CA MET A 209 -8.26 11.42 -0.65
C MET A 209 -7.44 11.19 -1.92
N PHE A 210 -6.12 11.17 -1.79
CA PHE A 210 -5.23 10.81 -2.88
C PHE A 210 -4.55 9.46 -2.63
N LEU A 211 -4.49 8.64 -3.68
CA LEU A 211 -3.49 7.58 -3.79
C LEU A 211 -2.31 8.12 -4.61
N LEU A 212 -1.14 8.16 -3.98
CA LEU A 212 0.07 8.75 -4.53
C LEU A 212 1.20 7.73 -4.61
N SER A 213 2.01 7.82 -5.66
CA SER A 213 3.23 7.03 -5.82
C SER A 213 4.41 7.97 -5.99
N ASN A 214 5.44 7.83 -5.17
CA ASN A 214 6.70 8.56 -5.39
C ASN A 214 7.53 7.84 -6.47
N GLU A 215 8.62 8.47 -6.91
CA GLU A 215 9.50 7.92 -7.96
C GLU A 215 10.04 6.52 -7.63
N GLU A 216 10.41 6.26 -6.36
CA GLU A 216 10.94 4.98 -5.91
C GLU A 216 9.88 3.86 -5.99
N THR A 217 8.67 4.12 -5.49
CA THR A 217 7.54 3.21 -5.56
C THR A 217 7.11 3.00 -7.02
N ASP A 218 6.99 4.06 -7.82
CA ASP A 218 6.57 3.97 -9.23
C ASP A 218 7.57 3.15 -10.05
N HIS A 219 8.88 3.38 -9.86
CA HIS A 219 9.93 2.60 -10.51
C HIS A 219 9.89 1.13 -10.09
N TYR A 220 9.75 0.86 -8.78
CA TYR A 220 9.65 -0.50 -8.27
C TYR A 220 8.45 -1.23 -8.89
N TYR A 221 7.24 -0.65 -8.82
CA TYR A 221 6.03 -1.27 -9.35
C TYR A 221 6.10 -1.48 -10.86
N THR A 222 6.64 -0.50 -11.59
CA THR A 222 6.84 -0.62 -13.04
C THR A 222 7.83 -1.74 -13.38
N SER A 223 8.97 -1.80 -12.68
CA SER A 223 9.99 -2.84 -12.89
C SER A 223 9.48 -4.25 -12.61
N GLN A 224 8.64 -4.39 -11.57
CA GLN A 224 8.03 -5.65 -11.15
C GLN A 224 6.74 -5.97 -11.91
N LYS A 225 6.27 -5.06 -12.79
CA LYS A 225 4.97 -5.15 -13.48
C LYS A 225 3.80 -5.34 -12.50
N MET A 226 3.86 -4.64 -11.37
CA MET A 226 2.82 -4.58 -10.35
C MET A 226 1.94 -3.35 -10.58
N VAL A 227 0.68 -3.44 -10.14
CA VAL A 227 -0.29 -2.34 -10.23
C VAL A 227 -0.30 -1.56 -8.92
N LEU A 228 -0.24 -0.24 -9.01
CA LEU A 228 -0.44 0.64 -7.87
C LEU A 228 -1.91 0.64 -7.50
N SER A 229 -2.24 0.30 -6.26
CA SER A 229 -3.61 0.28 -5.77
C SER A 229 -3.69 0.64 -4.29
N LYS A 230 -4.87 1.11 -3.87
CA LYS A 230 -5.18 1.44 -2.47
C LYS A 230 -5.02 0.24 -1.51
N GLU A 231 -5.19 -0.99 -2.00
CA GLU A 231 -4.97 -2.23 -1.23
C GLU A 231 -3.49 -2.42 -0.88
N SER A 232 -2.57 -1.96 -1.74
CA SER A 232 -1.13 -1.99 -1.47
C SER A 232 -0.60 -0.77 -0.73
N ALA A 233 -1.47 0.22 -0.47
CA ALA A 233 -1.06 1.50 0.11
C ALA A 233 -0.68 1.40 1.59
N ASN A 234 0.29 2.21 1.97
CA ASN A 234 0.60 2.50 3.37
C ASN A 234 -0.47 3.45 3.93
N LEU A 235 -1.15 3.00 4.99
CA LEU A 235 -2.25 3.74 5.63
C LEU A 235 -1.79 4.55 6.85
N ARG A 236 -0.49 4.54 7.20
CA ARG A 236 0.03 5.20 8.41
C ARG A 236 -0.12 6.71 8.42
N LEU A 237 -0.24 7.33 7.25
CA LEU A 237 -0.39 8.78 7.08
C LEU A 237 -1.84 9.24 7.27
N LEU A 238 -2.80 8.33 7.38
CA LEU A 238 -4.18 8.71 7.65
C LEU A 238 -4.30 9.28 9.07
N PRO A 239 -4.90 10.49 9.23
CA PRO A 239 -4.97 11.16 10.52
C PRO A 239 -5.98 10.53 11.47
N LEU A 240 -7.04 9.91 10.94
CA LEU A 240 -8.10 9.27 11.72
C LEU A 240 -7.88 7.75 11.72
N LYS A 241 -7.99 7.13 12.90
CA LYS A 241 -7.64 5.71 13.09
C LYS A 241 -8.79 4.95 13.74
N PRO A 242 -9.08 3.71 13.32
CA PRO A 242 -9.97 2.82 14.03
C PRO A 242 -9.49 2.57 15.46
N ARG A 243 -10.43 2.37 16.38
CA ARG A 243 -10.17 2.06 17.77
C ARG A 243 -10.49 0.60 18.04
N LEU A 244 -9.52 -0.16 18.54
CA LEU A 244 -9.76 -1.49 19.07
C LEU A 244 -10.16 -1.36 20.55
N ILE A 245 -11.38 -1.79 20.88
CA ILE A 245 -11.97 -1.69 22.20
C ILE A 245 -12.11 -3.10 22.76
N GLU A 246 -11.43 -3.40 23.84
CA GLU A 246 -11.58 -4.65 24.58
C GLU A 246 -12.49 -4.42 25.79
N ILE A 247 -13.62 -5.13 25.86
CA ILE A 247 -14.63 -4.90 26.89
C ILE A 247 -14.73 -6.11 27.79
N GLN A 248 -14.42 -5.95 29.07
CA GLN A 248 -14.68 -6.99 30.07
C GLN A 248 -16.15 -6.95 30.52
N LYS A 249 -16.88 -8.06 30.38
CA LYS A 249 -18.28 -8.15 30.80
C LYS A 249 -18.41 -7.91 32.31
N GLY A 250 -19.30 -6.99 32.69
CA GLY A 250 -19.67 -6.74 34.09
C GLY A 250 -20.85 -7.59 34.56
N LYS A 251 -21.22 -7.44 35.84
CA LYS A 251 -22.38 -8.14 36.43
C LYS A 251 -23.69 -7.86 35.69
N ASN A 252 -23.83 -6.65 35.12
CA ASN A 252 -25.03 -6.20 34.40
C ASN A 252 -24.82 -6.21 32.87
N GLY A 253 -23.86 -6.99 32.36
CA GLY A 253 -23.51 -7.00 30.93
C GLY A 253 -22.43 -5.99 30.56
N TYR A 254 -22.46 -5.53 29.30
CA TYR A 254 -21.44 -4.63 28.75
C TYR A 254 -21.76 -3.14 28.93
N GLY A 255 -23.06 -2.78 29.00
CA GLY A 255 -23.55 -1.40 29.14
C GLY A 255 -23.55 -0.58 27.86
N PHE A 256 -23.94 -1.21 26.75
CA PHE A 256 -24.23 -0.56 25.47
C PHE A 256 -25.31 -1.34 24.72
N TYR A 257 -25.96 -0.67 23.76
CA TYR A 257 -26.87 -1.27 22.80
C TYR A 257 -26.24 -1.29 21.41
N LEU A 258 -26.56 -2.30 20.62
CA LEU A 258 -26.19 -2.38 19.22
C LEU A 258 -27.44 -2.20 18.37
N ARG A 259 -27.38 -1.35 17.36
CA ARG A 259 -28.48 -1.12 16.42
C ARG A 259 -27.97 -1.26 14.99
N MET A 260 -28.73 -1.92 14.12
CA MET A 260 -28.46 -1.90 12.68
C MET A 260 -29.22 -0.73 12.04
N GLU A 261 -28.51 0.14 11.34
CA GLU A 261 -29.11 1.25 10.59
C GLU A 261 -29.74 0.72 9.29
N GLN A 262 -31.04 0.96 9.10
CA GLN A 262 -31.81 0.36 7.99
C GLN A 262 -31.34 0.83 6.61
N ASN A 263 -30.80 2.04 6.51
CA ASN A 263 -30.43 2.65 5.23
C ASN A 263 -29.02 2.23 4.78
N THR A 264 -28.09 2.04 5.70
CA THR A 264 -26.69 1.74 5.38
C THR A 264 -26.31 0.29 5.67
N GLY A 265 -27.08 -0.42 6.51
CA GLY A 265 -26.71 -1.72 7.03
C GLY A 265 -25.61 -1.66 8.11
N ASP A 266 -25.16 -0.46 8.49
CA ASP A 266 -24.10 -0.28 9.48
C ASP A 266 -24.59 -0.67 10.87
N HIS A 267 -23.70 -1.29 11.65
CA HIS A 267 -23.95 -1.67 13.03
C HIS A 267 -23.41 -0.56 13.94
N VAL A 268 -24.30 0.15 14.63
CA VAL A 268 -23.97 1.35 15.40
C VAL A 268 -24.17 1.10 16.89
N ILE A 269 -23.19 1.50 17.69
CA ILE A 269 -23.24 1.52 19.15
C ILE A 269 -24.16 2.65 19.59
N LYS A 270 -25.10 2.33 20.48
CA LYS A 270 -26.06 3.26 21.07
C LYS A 270 -26.11 3.13 22.57
N ASP A 271 -26.54 4.20 23.23
CA ASP A 271 -26.93 4.23 24.64
C ASP A 271 -25.82 3.62 25.54
N VAL A 272 -24.60 4.16 25.41
CA VAL A 272 -23.47 3.72 26.24
C VAL A 272 -23.65 4.26 27.66
N ASP A 273 -23.92 3.36 28.60
CA ASP A 273 -24.20 3.69 29.99
C ASP A 273 -22.98 4.31 30.68
N SER A 274 -23.17 5.42 31.40
CA SER A 274 -22.09 6.06 32.17
C SER A 274 -21.53 5.12 33.25
N GLY A 275 -20.21 4.99 33.31
CA GLY A 275 -19.50 4.13 34.26
C GLY A 275 -19.57 2.62 33.97
N SER A 276 -20.23 2.22 32.88
CA SER A 276 -20.28 0.84 32.41
C SER A 276 -18.91 0.31 31.95
N PRO A 277 -18.75 -1.02 31.80
CA PRO A 277 -17.56 -1.57 31.19
C PRO A 277 -17.27 -1.03 29.79
N ALA A 278 -18.29 -0.85 28.95
CA ALA A 278 -18.14 -0.28 27.61
C ALA A 278 -17.61 1.16 27.65
N ALA A 279 -18.21 2.02 28.48
CA ALA A 279 -17.74 3.40 28.65
C ALA A 279 -16.29 3.46 29.16
N LYS A 280 -15.94 2.61 30.14
CA LYS A 280 -14.57 2.52 30.69
C LYS A 280 -13.54 2.00 29.68
N ALA A 281 -13.96 1.12 28.79
CA ALA A 281 -13.13 0.64 27.69
C ALA A 281 -12.95 1.68 26.56
N GLY A 282 -13.66 2.82 26.63
CA GLY A 282 -13.59 3.88 25.64
C GLY A 282 -14.51 3.71 24.45
N LEU A 283 -15.51 2.82 24.54
CA LEU A 283 -16.60 2.75 23.57
C LEU A 283 -17.46 4.02 23.67
N LYS A 284 -17.85 4.61 22.54
CA LYS A 284 -18.64 5.84 22.51
C LYS A 284 -19.98 5.62 21.81
N ASP A 285 -20.95 6.45 22.18
CA ASP A 285 -22.23 6.52 21.49
C ASP A 285 -22.01 6.96 20.04
N ASN A 286 -22.71 6.30 19.11
CA ASN A 286 -22.57 6.47 17.65
C ASN A 286 -21.28 5.92 17.02
N ASP A 287 -20.51 5.11 17.75
CA ASP A 287 -19.44 4.33 17.14
C ASP A 287 -20.01 3.33 16.13
N ILE A 288 -19.43 3.25 14.95
CA ILE A 288 -19.76 2.27 13.91
C ILE A 288 -18.85 1.06 14.12
N LEU A 289 -19.45 -0.12 14.25
CA LEU A 289 -18.78 -1.38 14.45
C LEU A 289 -18.28 -1.92 13.10
N VAL A 290 -16.97 -2.14 13.03
CA VAL A 290 -16.25 -2.61 11.82
C VAL A 290 -15.89 -4.09 11.92
N ALA A 291 -15.48 -4.55 13.11
CA ALA A 291 -15.14 -5.95 13.34
C ALA A 291 -15.38 -6.39 14.79
N VAL A 292 -15.63 -7.68 14.98
CA VAL A 292 -15.78 -8.34 16.28
C VAL A 292 -14.79 -9.49 16.34
N ASN A 293 -13.93 -9.51 17.36
CA ASN A 293 -12.92 -10.56 17.57
C ASN A 293 -12.01 -10.82 16.36
N GLY A 294 -11.66 -9.75 15.64
CA GLY A 294 -10.81 -9.82 14.45
C GLY A 294 -11.55 -10.19 13.16
N GLU A 295 -12.87 -10.38 13.20
CA GLU A 295 -13.69 -10.69 12.02
C GLU A 295 -14.58 -9.50 11.63
N GLN A 296 -14.56 -9.10 10.36
CA GLN A 296 -15.39 -8.00 9.85
C GLN A 296 -16.89 -8.30 10.00
N VAL A 297 -17.67 -7.24 10.20
CA VAL A 297 -19.14 -7.32 10.29
C VAL A 297 -19.87 -6.76 9.07
N ASP A 298 -19.13 -6.29 8.06
CA ASP A 298 -19.68 -5.72 6.84
C ASP A 298 -20.64 -6.70 6.14
N GLY A 299 -21.87 -6.24 5.89
CA GLY A 299 -22.91 -7.02 5.24
C GLY A 299 -23.48 -8.20 6.03
N LEU A 300 -23.15 -8.35 7.31
CA LEU A 300 -23.81 -9.30 8.21
C LEU A 300 -25.15 -8.75 8.68
N ASP A 301 -26.08 -9.65 9.02
CA ASP A 301 -27.32 -9.27 9.69
C ASP A 301 -27.08 -9.01 11.20
N HIS A 302 -28.04 -8.32 11.82
CA HIS A 302 -27.97 -7.94 13.22
C HIS A 302 -27.78 -9.12 14.17
N GLU A 303 -28.46 -10.24 13.94
CA GLU A 303 -28.40 -11.41 14.83
C GLU A 303 -27.03 -12.09 14.75
N SER A 304 -26.48 -12.20 13.56
CA SER A 304 -25.13 -12.72 13.31
C SER A 304 -24.06 -11.92 14.06
N VAL A 305 -24.13 -10.58 14.01
CA VAL A 305 -23.18 -9.71 14.72
C VAL A 305 -23.34 -9.84 16.24
N VAL A 306 -24.57 -9.87 16.74
CA VAL A 306 -24.84 -10.10 18.18
C VAL A 306 -24.31 -11.47 18.62
N GLY A 307 -24.46 -12.50 17.77
CA GLY A 307 -23.90 -13.84 17.99
C GLY A 307 -22.39 -13.81 18.17
N LYS A 308 -21.65 -13.13 17.28
CA LYS A 308 -20.19 -12.97 17.36
C LYS A 308 -19.75 -12.29 18.67
N ILE A 309 -20.47 -11.25 19.11
CA ILE A 309 -20.15 -10.55 20.38
C ILE A 309 -20.37 -11.49 21.58
N LYS A 310 -21.45 -12.29 21.55
CA LYS A 310 -21.79 -13.21 22.65
C LYS A 310 -20.83 -14.40 22.75
N GLN A 311 -20.25 -14.85 21.64
CA GLN A 311 -19.34 -16.00 21.59
C GLN A 311 -18.06 -15.82 22.43
N SER A 312 -17.63 -14.57 22.69
CA SER A 312 -16.46 -14.28 23.51
C SER A 312 -16.70 -14.42 25.03
N GLU A 313 -17.94 -14.70 25.45
CA GLU A 313 -18.52 -14.87 26.80
C GLU A 313 -18.17 -13.81 27.86
N ALA A 314 -16.89 -13.45 28.03
CA ALA A 314 -16.39 -12.52 29.03
C ALA A 314 -15.64 -11.30 28.46
N LYS A 315 -15.04 -11.37 27.27
CA LYS A 315 -14.07 -10.33 26.84
C LYS A 315 -13.99 -10.07 25.32
N PRO A 316 -15.06 -9.60 24.67
CA PRO A 316 -15.03 -9.28 23.24
C PRO A 316 -14.08 -8.13 22.91
N THR A 317 -13.46 -8.21 21.73
CA THR A 317 -12.74 -7.08 21.11
C THR A 317 -13.55 -6.52 19.95
N LEU A 318 -13.85 -5.22 19.98
CA LEU A 318 -14.61 -4.51 18.97
C LEU A 318 -13.70 -3.53 18.25
N LEU A 319 -13.59 -3.65 16.92
CA LEU A 319 -12.98 -2.61 16.10
C LEU A 319 -14.07 -1.62 15.71
N VAL A 320 -13.93 -0.36 16.11
CA VAL A 320 -14.92 0.68 15.86
C VAL A 320 -14.31 1.94 15.25
N VAL A 321 -15.14 2.71 14.57
CA VAL A 321 -14.80 4.04 14.03
C VAL A 321 -15.90 5.04 14.39
N ASP A 322 -15.58 6.31 14.55
CA ASP A 322 -16.60 7.35 14.56
C ASP A 322 -17.03 7.72 13.13
N LYS A 323 -18.07 8.54 13.00
CA LYS A 323 -18.63 8.95 11.71
C LYS A 323 -17.63 9.69 10.81
N GLU A 324 -16.73 10.48 11.40
CA GLU A 324 -15.73 11.23 10.65
C GLU A 324 -14.65 10.29 10.09
N THR A 325 -14.19 9.37 10.92
CA THR A 325 -13.25 8.31 10.53
C THR A 325 -13.86 7.42 9.44
N ASP A 326 -15.10 6.95 9.62
CA ASP A 326 -15.82 6.17 8.61
C ASP A 326 -15.93 6.92 7.27
N ALA A 327 -16.29 8.20 7.29
CA ALA A 327 -16.37 9.03 6.09
C ALA A 327 -15.01 9.12 5.37
N MET A 328 -13.90 9.24 6.11
CA MET A 328 -12.54 9.25 5.53
C MET A 328 -12.22 7.94 4.81
N TYR A 329 -12.52 6.78 5.41
CA TYR A 329 -12.27 5.47 4.80
C TYR A 329 -13.21 5.20 3.61
N LYS A 330 -14.49 5.60 3.69
CA LYS A 330 -15.45 5.55 2.58
C LYS A 330 -15.02 6.42 1.40
N LEU A 331 -14.42 7.59 1.65
CA LEU A 331 -13.87 8.45 0.59
C LEU A 331 -12.75 7.75 -0.21
N ALA A 332 -11.94 6.95 0.47
CA ALA A 332 -10.92 6.11 -0.15
C ALA A 332 -11.46 4.80 -0.74
N GLN A 333 -12.73 4.47 -0.46
CA GLN A 333 -13.34 3.17 -0.78
C GLN A 333 -12.49 1.99 -0.27
N ILE A 334 -12.02 2.07 0.99
CA ILE A 334 -11.35 0.97 1.70
C ILE A 334 -12.03 0.75 3.05
N SER A 335 -12.02 -0.50 3.54
CA SER A 335 -12.51 -0.78 4.89
C SER A 335 -11.53 -0.27 5.96
N PRO A 336 -12.01 0.33 7.07
CA PRO A 336 -11.17 0.64 8.22
C PRO A 336 -10.47 -0.61 8.80
N PHE A 337 -11.02 -1.80 8.58
CA PHE A 337 -10.38 -3.06 8.96
C PHE A 337 -8.99 -3.24 8.34
N SER A 338 -8.78 -2.77 7.11
CA SER A 338 -7.48 -2.84 6.42
C SER A 338 -6.36 -2.11 7.15
N TYR A 339 -6.69 -1.04 7.90
CA TYR A 339 -5.72 -0.37 8.75
C TYR A 339 -5.28 -1.26 9.91
N TYR A 340 -6.25 -1.87 10.58
CA TYR A 340 -6.01 -2.74 11.73
C TYR A 340 -5.19 -3.97 11.34
N TYR A 341 -5.57 -4.66 10.26
CA TYR A 341 -4.84 -5.83 9.76
C TYR A 341 -3.39 -5.49 9.37
N LYS A 342 -3.17 -4.41 8.60
CA LYS A 342 -1.82 -3.97 8.24
C LYS A 342 -0.99 -3.50 9.44
N ALA A 343 -1.63 -2.94 10.45
CA ALA A 343 -0.99 -2.57 11.71
C ALA A 343 -0.65 -3.78 12.60
N GLN A 344 -1.25 -4.95 12.36
CA GLN A 344 -0.90 -6.22 13.03
C GLN A 344 0.18 -7.02 12.27
N ASP A 345 0.11 -7.04 10.93
CA ASP A 345 1.14 -7.65 10.06
C ASP A 345 2.47 -6.92 10.12
N SER A 346 2.40 -5.60 10.35
CA SER A 346 3.51 -4.96 11.06
C SER A 346 3.42 -5.41 12.50
N THR A 347 4.04 -6.57 12.80
CA THR A 347 4.55 -6.79 14.15
C THR A 347 5.07 -5.44 14.63
N PRO A 348 4.73 -4.99 15.84
CA PRO A 348 5.62 -4.05 16.47
C PRO A 348 6.93 -4.84 16.55
N ALA A 349 7.82 -4.64 15.59
CA ALA A 349 9.14 -4.21 15.99
C ALA A 349 8.81 -3.19 17.06
N LYS A 350 8.97 -3.61 18.32
CA LYS A 350 9.01 -2.68 19.42
C LYS A 350 9.68 -1.46 18.83
N MET A 351 9.06 -0.32 19.01
CA MET A 351 9.84 0.90 19.07
C MET A 351 10.72 0.77 20.34
N GLU A 352 11.57 -0.26 20.39
CA GLU A 352 12.97 -0.02 20.64
C GLU A 352 13.26 1.07 19.61
N GLU A 353 13.45 2.29 20.09
CA GLU A 353 14.61 3.04 19.64
C GLU A 353 15.74 2.02 19.48
N ARG A 354 15.79 1.34 18.33
CA ARG A 354 17.07 0.90 17.82
C ARG A 354 17.81 2.22 17.80
N GLU A 355 18.82 2.33 18.65
CA GLU A 355 19.87 3.31 18.44
C GLU A 355 20.31 3.10 16.99
N VAL A 356 19.65 3.79 16.06
CA VAL A 356 20.07 3.82 14.68
C VAL A 356 21.36 4.58 14.79
N ASN A 357 22.47 3.84 14.68
CA ASN A 357 23.77 4.43 14.75
C ASN A 357 23.89 5.43 13.60
N HIS A 358 23.55 6.68 13.86
CA HIS A 358 23.60 7.77 12.88
C HIS A 358 25.04 8.24 12.67
N LYS A 359 26.05 7.54 13.20
CA LYS A 359 27.44 7.93 13.03
C LYS A 359 27.85 7.80 11.56
N PRO A 360 28.43 8.87 10.97
CA PRO A 360 29.10 8.76 9.68
C PRO A 360 30.30 7.80 9.79
N ARG A 361 30.80 7.32 8.65
CA ARG A 361 31.94 6.41 8.55
C ARG A 361 33.09 7.08 7.82
N ILE A 362 34.29 6.95 8.36
CA ILE A 362 35.53 7.33 7.67
C ILE A 362 36.06 6.10 6.93
N CYS A 363 35.90 6.09 5.62
CA CYS A 363 36.34 5.00 4.76
C CYS A 363 37.69 5.34 4.15
N LYS A 364 38.75 4.63 4.57
CA LYS A 364 40.11 4.79 4.03
C LYS A 364 40.42 3.63 3.10
N MET A 365 40.75 3.94 1.85
CA MET A 365 41.01 2.94 0.81
C MET A 365 42.25 3.25 -0.01
N VAL A 366 42.81 2.20 -0.59
CA VAL A 366 43.93 2.27 -1.54
C VAL A 366 43.42 1.84 -2.91
N LYS A 367 43.82 2.56 -3.95
CA LYS A 367 43.38 2.31 -5.32
C LYS A 367 43.80 0.90 -5.78
N GLY A 368 42.83 0.12 -6.25
CA GLY A 368 43.06 -1.17 -6.86
C GLY A 368 43.33 -1.06 -8.37
N PRO A 369 43.54 -2.20 -9.06
CA PRO A 369 43.79 -2.24 -10.51
C PRO A 369 42.68 -1.58 -11.34
N SER A 370 41.44 -1.66 -10.86
CA SER A 370 40.25 -1.10 -11.51
C SER A 370 39.78 0.22 -10.87
N GLY A 371 40.65 0.89 -10.10
CA GLY A 371 40.31 2.11 -9.37
C GLY A 371 39.86 1.82 -7.92
N PHE A 372 39.05 2.71 -7.35
CA PHE A 372 38.60 2.61 -5.97
C PHE A 372 37.39 1.68 -5.77
N GLY A 373 36.76 1.21 -6.85
CA GLY A 373 35.67 0.24 -6.78
C GLY A 373 34.33 0.81 -6.32
N PHE A 374 34.03 2.08 -6.63
CA PHE A 374 32.71 2.67 -6.43
C PHE A 374 32.33 3.62 -7.57
N SER A 375 31.04 3.86 -7.73
CA SER A 375 30.45 4.80 -8.69
C SER A 375 29.71 5.92 -7.94
N LEU A 376 29.85 7.15 -8.42
CA LEU A 376 29.12 8.31 -7.90
C LEU A 376 27.92 8.63 -8.76
N ASN A 377 26.87 9.12 -8.11
CA ASN A 377 25.70 9.65 -8.79
C ASN A 377 25.20 10.92 -8.10
N MET A 378 24.45 11.73 -8.84
CA MET A 378 23.81 12.96 -8.40
C MET A 378 22.33 12.92 -8.74
N ILE A 379 21.48 13.27 -7.78
CA ILE A 379 20.07 13.53 -8.06
C ILE A 379 19.93 14.99 -8.47
N LYS A 380 19.41 15.24 -9.67
CA LYS A 380 19.11 16.60 -10.14
C LYS A 380 18.25 17.34 -9.11
N ASN A 381 18.66 18.56 -8.75
CA ASN A 381 17.99 19.44 -7.78
C ASN A 381 18.01 18.98 -6.31
N LYS A 382 18.91 18.07 -5.92
CA LYS A 382 19.21 17.81 -4.50
C LYS A 382 20.70 18.08 -4.22
N PRO A 383 21.04 18.78 -3.11
CA PRO A 383 22.43 18.92 -2.69
C PRO A 383 22.97 17.57 -2.19
N GLY A 384 24.23 17.29 -2.49
CA GLY A 384 24.93 16.07 -2.11
C GLY A 384 25.05 15.04 -3.24
N LEU A 385 26.20 14.37 -3.25
CA LEU A 385 26.49 13.20 -4.08
C LEU A 385 26.27 11.94 -3.25
N PHE A 386 25.97 10.83 -3.91
CA PHE A 386 25.87 9.53 -3.24
C PHE A 386 26.57 8.44 -4.04
N ILE A 387 26.95 7.40 -3.33
CA ILE A 387 27.54 6.19 -3.89
C ILE A 387 26.42 5.37 -4.51
N SER A 388 26.41 5.23 -5.83
CA SER A 388 25.36 4.46 -6.51
C SER A 388 25.66 2.97 -6.58
N GLU A 389 26.94 2.63 -6.63
CA GLU A 389 27.40 1.26 -6.76
C GLU A 389 28.75 1.10 -6.09
N VAL A 390 28.93 0.00 -5.37
CA VAL A 390 30.18 -0.45 -4.76
C VAL A 390 30.49 -1.83 -5.33
N GLN A 391 31.68 -1.98 -5.88
CA GLN A 391 32.15 -3.24 -6.42
C GLN A 391 32.36 -4.23 -5.27
N ASN A 392 31.66 -5.36 -5.31
CA ASN A 392 31.81 -6.43 -4.32
C ASN A 392 33.26 -6.88 -4.21
N HIS A 393 33.79 -6.91 -2.99
CA HIS A 393 35.19 -7.20 -2.63
C HIS A 393 36.22 -6.22 -3.22
N GLY A 394 35.79 -5.04 -3.68
CA GLY A 394 36.66 -3.96 -4.13
C GLY A 394 37.24 -3.13 -2.97
N PRO A 395 38.11 -2.15 -3.27
CA PRO A 395 38.71 -1.30 -2.23
C PRO A 395 37.69 -0.50 -1.41
N ALA A 396 36.64 0.03 -2.04
CA ALA A 396 35.57 0.75 -1.36
C ALA A 396 34.72 -0.15 -0.45
N ASP A 397 34.37 -1.36 -0.92
CA ASP A 397 33.67 -2.38 -0.11
C ASP A 397 34.48 -2.75 1.13
N THR A 398 35.77 -3.04 0.94
CA THR A 398 36.70 -3.38 2.03
C THR A 398 36.87 -2.23 3.03
N ALA A 399 36.74 -0.98 2.58
CA ALA A 399 36.82 0.23 3.41
C ALA A 399 35.50 0.59 4.10
N GLY A 400 34.43 -0.19 3.89
CA GLY A 400 33.13 0.01 4.52
C GLY A 400 32.25 1.06 3.85
N VAL A 401 32.48 1.35 2.57
CA VAL A 401 31.55 2.16 1.76
C VAL A 401 30.38 1.30 1.33
N GLU A 402 29.16 1.79 1.51
CA GLU A 402 27.94 1.07 1.17
C GLU A 402 27.21 1.72 -0.01
N ASN A 403 26.39 0.92 -0.71
CA ASN A 403 25.49 1.46 -1.73
C ASN A 403 24.49 2.44 -1.10
N ASN A 404 24.26 3.56 -1.77
CA ASN A 404 23.42 4.69 -1.37
C ASN A 404 23.96 5.53 -0.21
N ASP A 405 25.23 5.38 0.13
CA ASP A 405 25.89 6.29 1.05
C ASP A 405 25.97 7.71 0.50
N PHE A 406 25.63 8.70 1.33
CA PHE A 406 25.86 10.10 1.03
C PHE A 406 27.34 10.43 1.23
N LEU A 407 27.94 11.05 0.22
CA LEU A 407 29.32 11.51 0.27
C LEU A 407 29.37 12.90 0.90
N VAL A 408 29.96 12.98 2.09
CA VAL A 408 30.03 14.22 2.89
C VAL A 408 31.38 14.91 2.69
N GLU A 409 32.48 14.16 2.78
CA GLU A 409 33.84 14.70 2.61
C GLU A 409 34.70 13.82 1.71
N VAL A 410 35.61 14.45 0.95
CA VAL A 410 36.71 13.80 0.22
C VAL A 410 38.03 14.35 0.76
N ASN A 411 38.86 13.48 1.34
CA ASN A 411 40.13 13.81 2.00
C ASN A 411 40.02 14.98 3.00
N GLY A 412 38.95 15.01 3.77
CA GLY A 412 38.70 16.04 4.79
C GLY A 412 38.12 17.35 4.26
N VAL A 413 37.80 17.44 2.96
CA VAL A 413 37.11 18.59 2.38
C VAL A 413 35.62 18.27 2.21
N ASN A 414 34.74 19.10 2.78
CA ASN A 414 33.29 18.96 2.62
C ASN A 414 32.86 19.19 1.17
N VAL A 415 32.09 18.26 0.61
CA VAL A 415 31.67 18.26 -0.81
C VAL A 415 30.15 18.29 -1.01
N LEU A 416 29.35 18.47 0.05
CA LEU A 416 27.88 18.39 -0.04
C LEU A 416 27.27 19.42 -1.01
N ASN A 417 27.91 20.57 -1.16
CA ASN A 417 27.47 21.66 -2.05
C ASN A 417 28.36 21.84 -3.28
N GLU A 418 29.25 20.89 -3.57
CA GLU A 418 30.11 20.93 -4.75
C GLU A 418 29.46 20.27 -5.97
N SER A 419 29.86 20.71 -7.17
CA SER A 419 29.40 20.10 -8.41
C SER A 419 30.04 18.72 -8.62
N TYR A 420 29.34 17.85 -9.37
CA TYR A 420 29.81 16.51 -9.70
C TYR A 420 31.26 16.51 -10.19
N ASP A 421 31.56 17.35 -11.17
CA ASP A 421 32.88 17.42 -11.80
C ASP A 421 34.00 17.83 -10.81
N LYS A 422 33.71 18.74 -9.87
CA LYS A 422 34.68 19.15 -8.85
C LYS A 422 34.99 18.02 -7.88
N VAL A 423 33.98 17.26 -7.49
CA VAL A 423 34.15 16.13 -6.57
C VAL A 423 34.88 14.97 -7.25
N VAL A 424 34.56 14.69 -8.52
CA VAL A 424 35.31 13.73 -9.33
C VAL A 424 36.78 14.13 -9.46
N ALA A 425 37.07 15.41 -9.74
CA ALA A 425 38.43 15.92 -9.81
C ALA A 425 39.18 15.71 -8.48
N ARG A 426 38.56 16.02 -7.34
CA ARG A 426 39.16 15.76 -6.01
C ARG A 426 39.51 14.30 -5.78
N ILE A 427 38.64 13.38 -6.19
CA ILE A 427 38.87 11.94 -6.07
C ILE A 427 40.02 11.50 -6.99
N GLN A 428 40.10 12.04 -8.20
CA GLN A 428 41.18 11.74 -9.14
C GLN A 428 42.53 12.28 -8.66
N ASP A 429 42.55 13.49 -8.09
CA ASP A 429 43.74 14.15 -7.52
C ASP A 429 44.25 13.48 -6.24
N SER A 430 43.47 12.57 -5.66
CA SER A 430 43.84 11.82 -4.44
C SER A 430 44.96 10.80 -4.67
N GLY A 431 45.32 10.52 -5.93
CA GLY A 431 46.34 9.52 -6.27
C GLY A 431 45.89 8.11 -5.88
N ASP A 432 46.76 7.38 -5.16
CA ASP A 432 46.51 5.99 -4.78
C ASP A 432 45.77 5.82 -3.45
N ARG A 433 45.56 6.90 -2.68
CA ARG A 433 44.95 6.85 -1.35
C ARG A 433 43.76 7.80 -1.27
N LEU A 434 42.62 7.29 -0.83
CA LEU A 434 41.40 8.06 -0.71
C LEU A 434 40.79 7.88 0.67
N THR A 435 40.40 8.98 1.30
CA THR A 435 39.61 9.00 2.54
C THR A 435 38.28 9.65 2.25
N LEU A 436 37.18 8.92 2.48
CA LEU A 436 35.82 9.45 2.36
C LEU A 436 35.18 9.55 3.73
N LEU A 437 34.43 10.63 3.96
CA LEU A 437 33.41 10.64 5.02
C LEU A 437 32.07 10.36 4.35
N VAL A 438 31.44 9.26 4.72
CA VAL A 438 30.14 8.84 4.19
C VAL A 438 29.13 8.64 5.29
N CYS A 439 27.84 8.75 4.99
CA CYS A 439 26.79 8.37 5.92
C CYS A 439 25.58 7.77 5.21
N SER A 440 24.85 6.90 5.90
CA SER A 440 23.62 6.32 5.37
C SER A 440 22.57 7.40 5.06
N LYS A 441 21.62 7.07 4.19
CA LYS A 441 20.46 7.93 3.87
C LYS A 441 19.69 8.36 5.12
N ASP A 442 19.57 7.50 6.11
CA ASP A 442 18.85 7.80 7.36
C ASP A 442 19.65 8.71 8.28
N ALA A 443 20.97 8.50 8.41
CA ALA A 443 21.86 9.43 9.11
C ALA A 443 21.89 10.81 8.45
N TYR A 444 21.96 10.86 7.11
CA TYR A 444 21.92 12.13 6.38
C TYR A 444 20.62 12.91 6.63
N LYS A 445 19.47 12.23 6.53
CA LYS A 445 18.16 12.83 6.84
C LYS A 445 18.04 13.30 8.29
N TYR A 446 18.54 12.50 9.23
CA TYR A 446 18.54 12.83 10.65
C TYR A 446 19.30 14.14 10.89
N PHE A 447 20.55 14.24 10.43
CA PHE A 447 21.37 15.44 10.65
C PHE A 447 20.83 16.66 9.90
N GLN A 448 20.34 16.50 8.67
CA GLN A 448 19.68 17.58 7.93
C GLN A 448 18.43 18.10 8.66
N GLY A 449 17.59 17.19 9.16
CA GLY A 449 16.38 17.57 9.90
C GLY A 449 16.65 18.28 11.22
N GLN A 450 17.80 17.99 11.86
CA GLN A 450 18.24 18.63 13.10
C GLN A 450 19.17 19.84 12.86
N ASN A 451 19.48 20.16 11.60
CA ASN A 451 20.44 21.18 11.21
C ASN A 451 21.84 21.00 11.86
N ILE A 452 22.26 19.75 12.03
CA ILE A 452 23.57 19.37 12.58
C ILE A 452 24.53 19.12 11.41
N PRO A 453 25.70 19.78 11.36
CA PRO A 453 26.69 19.51 10.32
C PRO A 453 27.33 18.13 10.54
N ILE A 454 27.37 17.32 9.48
CA ILE A 454 28.03 16.02 9.51
C ILE A 454 29.53 16.26 9.36
N THR A 455 30.33 15.80 10.33
CA THR A 455 31.79 16.00 10.35
C THR A 455 32.52 14.72 10.71
N ALA A 456 33.80 14.62 10.33
CA ALA A 456 34.65 13.49 10.66
C ALA A 456 34.77 13.22 12.18
N SER A 457 34.57 14.23 13.03
CA SER A 457 34.59 14.06 14.50
C SER A 457 33.46 13.21 15.07
N MET A 458 32.42 12.97 14.26
CA MET A 458 31.24 12.18 14.62
C MET A 458 31.38 10.72 14.19
N ALA A 459 32.42 10.39 13.43
CA ALA A 459 32.66 9.03 12.94
C ALA A 459 33.35 8.16 13.99
N ASP A 460 33.06 6.86 13.94
CA ASP A 460 33.69 5.83 14.80
C ASP A 460 35.21 5.69 14.55
#